data_AF-A0A7T1I2T0-F1
#
_entry.id   AF-A0A7T1I2T0-F1
#
_cell.length_a   1.000
_cell.length_b   1.000
_cell.length_c   1.000
_cell.angle_alpha   90.00
_cell.angle_beta   90.00
_cell.angle_gamma   90.00
#
_symmetry.space_group_name_H-M   'P 1'
#
loop_
_entity.id
_entity.type
_entity.pdbx_description
1 polymer ?
#
loop_
_entity_poly.entity_id
_entity_poly.type
_entity_poly.pdbx_seq_one_letter_code
_entity_poly.pdbx_strand_id
1 'polypeptide(L)'
;MHSYLTQDVTPEAMGSFFEATAELYERSPWRLFPSNGHLFQVTCSALGVKKWTGAVLGQGGESYGVLLFDSPAAFDRYVELGEVASRNAVMFPLAVPRHRAISFDPKRALPPSLRREIEQHQWRVARGDAYPSPMLFEPDMSLAPPAEADLRRLEAVARALVQLIDAVPDLPQYWDGAEGLRKRFRVSAQGQEASITISLVMEPEEELAGAEDDSSAKERIPNALRQKVASLMEAIDPFCRDRLDGEYRQLCYAAVAAMARKRPSPLLGGREASWCAGVVHAMGMVNFLFDRSQTPHCKATEIYAYFGVSDQTGQCYSKKVRDLLKIGQLDPQWTRPSRMDGNPVAWLVEVDGFLLDARRLPLEFQIEACALGLIPYVPALRAQRGNAED
;
A
#
# COMPACT_ATOMS: atom_id res chain seq x y z
N MET A 1 -15.61 -29.36 -2.19
CA MET A 1 -16.94 -29.01 -2.72
C MET A 1 -17.11 -27.52 -2.45
N HIS A 2 -17.16 -26.66 -3.47
CA HIS A 2 -17.25 -25.22 -3.24
C HIS A 2 -18.68 -24.88 -2.77
N SER A 3 -18.78 -24.17 -1.65
CA SER A 3 -20.02 -23.65 -1.07
C SER A 3 -19.75 -22.23 -0.57
N TYR A 4 -20.75 -21.36 -0.69
CA TYR A 4 -20.75 -20.03 -0.07
C TYR A 4 -20.91 -20.09 1.44
N LEU A 5 -21.50 -21.17 1.95
CA LEU A 5 -21.80 -21.38 3.34
C LEU A 5 -20.61 -21.99 4.06
N THR A 6 -20.32 -21.44 5.22
CA THR A 6 -19.29 -21.93 6.14
C THR A 6 -19.93 -22.12 7.51
N GLN A 7 -19.15 -22.51 8.52
CA GLN A 7 -19.66 -22.53 9.91
C GLN A 7 -20.13 -21.13 10.37
N ASP A 8 -19.56 -20.08 9.78
CA ASP A 8 -19.82 -18.69 10.17
C ASP A 8 -20.77 -17.96 9.20
N VAL A 9 -21.05 -18.49 8.01
CA VAL A 9 -21.89 -17.82 7.00
C VAL A 9 -23.20 -18.55 6.81
N THR A 10 -24.30 -17.92 7.25
CA THR A 10 -25.65 -18.45 7.10
C THR A 10 -26.24 -18.17 5.71
N PRO A 11 -27.24 -18.96 5.27
CA PRO A 11 -27.96 -18.68 4.03
C PRO A 11 -28.64 -17.32 3.99
N GLU A 12 -29.12 -16.84 5.12
CA GLU A 12 -29.77 -15.52 5.24
C GLU A 12 -28.74 -14.39 5.08
N ALA A 13 -27.55 -14.54 5.68
CA ALA A 13 -26.47 -13.57 5.55
C ALA A 13 -25.97 -13.46 4.11
N MET A 14 -25.80 -14.61 3.43
CA MET A 14 -25.43 -14.63 2.02
C MET A 14 -26.56 -14.10 1.12
N GLY A 15 -27.82 -14.43 1.41
CA GLY A 15 -28.96 -13.88 0.69
C GLY A 15 -29.07 -12.36 0.78
N SER A 16 -28.82 -11.79 1.96
CA SER A 16 -28.79 -10.33 2.16
C SER A 16 -27.68 -9.66 1.35
N PHE A 17 -26.51 -10.30 1.26
CA PHE A 17 -25.41 -9.84 0.41
C PHE A 17 -25.75 -9.90 -1.09
N PHE A 18 -26.36 -11.00 -1.55
CA PHE A 18 -26.82 -11.15 -2.94
C PHE A 18 -27.84 -10.06 -3.32
N GLU A 19 -28.80 -9.78 -2.43
CA GLU A 19 -29.78 -8.71 -2.63
C GLU A 19 -29.10 -7.35 -2.81
N ALA A 20 -28.23 -6.96 -1.87
CA ALA A 20 -27.54 -5.67 -1.89
C ALA A 20 -26.63 -5.50 -3.12
N THR A 21 -25.93 -6.56 -3.52
CA THR A 21 -25.01 -6.51 -4.66
C THR A 21 -25.74 -6.58 -6.00
N ALA A 22 -26.91 -7.24 -6.07
CA ALA A 22 -27.77 -7.18 -7.23
C ALA A 22 -28.27 -5.75 -7.50
N GLU A 23 -28.69 -5.03 -6.45
CA GLU A 23 -29.06 -3.60 -6.56
C GLU A 23 -27.89 -2.74 -7.04
N LEU A 24 -26.69 -2.97 -6.49
CA LEU A 24 -25.48 -2.27 -6.91
C LEU A 24 -25.19 -2.50 -8.40
N TYR A 25 -25.26 -3.75 -8.86
CA TYR A 25 -24.99 -4.09 -10.26
C TYR A 25 -25.97 -3.39 -11.21
N GLU A 26 -27.26 -3.39 -10.86
CA GLU A 26 -28.32 -2.75 -11.64
C GLU A 26 -28.15 -1.23 -11.74
N ARG A 27 -27.51 -0.59 -10.76
CA ARG A 27 -27.12 0.84 -10.82
C ARG A 27 -25.88 1.12 -11.65
N SER A 28 -25.14 0.09 -12.04
CA SER A 28 -23.99 0.19 -12.95
C SER A 28 -22.98 1.27 -12.55
N PRO A 29 -22.40 1.22 -11.33
CA PRO A 29 -21.48 2.25 -10.82
C PRO A 29 -20.33 2.56 -11.77
N TRP A 30 -19.83 1.57 -12.52
CA TRP A 30 -18.78 1.73 -13.52
C TRP A 30 -19.12 2.69 -14.68
N ARG A 31 -20.38 3.08 -14.87
CA ARG A 31 -20.76 4.15 -15.82
C ARG A 31 -20.65 5.55 -15.22
N LEU A 32 -20.56 5.66 -13.90
CA LEU A 32 -20.52 6.91 -13.15
C LEU A 32 -19.13 7.22 -12.58
N PHE A 33 -18.28 6.21 -12.43
CA PHE A 33 -16.88 6.34 -12.05
C PHE A 33 -16.02 6.41 -13.32
N PRO A 34 -15.36 7.55 -13.64
CA PRO A 34 -14.74 7.77 -14.95
C PRO A 34 -13.61 6.79 -15.28
N SER A 35 -12.88 6.30 -14.28
CA SER A 35 -11.88 5.24 -14.41
C SER A 35 -11.74 4.46 -13.10
N ASN A 36 -11.03 3.34 -13.15
CA ASN A 36 -10.64 2.57 -11.96
C ASN A 36 -9.66 3.32 -11.03
N GLY A 37 -9.08 4.44 -11.48
CA GLY A 37 -8.27 5.36 -10.66
C GLY A 37 -9.07 6.44 -9.94
N HIS A 38 -10.39 6.53 -10.15
CA HIS A 38 -11.25 7.45 -9.41
C HIS A 38 -11.71 6.80 -8.10
N LEU A 39 -10.94 7.05 -7.05
CA LEU A 39 -11.06 6.38 -5.76
C LEU A 39 -12.10 7.02 -4.86
N PHE A 40 -12.74 6.22 -4.03
CA PHE A 40 -13.58 6.71 -2.94
C PHE A 40 -13.08 6.16 -1.61
N GLN A 41 -13.37 6.87 -0.52
CA GLN A 41 -13.02 6.45 0.82
C GLN A 41 -14.29 6.10 1.60
N VAL A 42 -14.27 4.98 2.31
CA VAL A 42 -15.39 4.50 3.12
C VAL A 42 -14.99 4.48 4.59
N THR A 43 -15.87 4.99 5.45
CA THR A 43 -15.72 4.84 6.91
C THR A 43 -17.04 4.41 7.55
N CYS A 44 -16.98 3.36 8.36
CA CYS A 44 -18.09 2.87 9.17
C CYS A 44 -17.55 2.27 10.47
N SER A 45 -17.57 3.05 11.56
CA SER A 45 -17.04 2.63 12.86
C SER A 45 -17.76 1.41 13.42
N ALA A 46 -19.08 1.30 13.22
CA ALA A 46 -19.90 0.20 13.73
C ALA A 46 -19.53 -1.17 13.11
N LEU A 47 -18.93 -1.17 11.92
CA LEU A 47 -18.50 -2.37 11.20
C LEU A 47 -16.96 -2.53 11.20
N GLY A 48 -16.24 -1.66 11.91
CA GLY A 48 -14.77 -1.66 11.93
C GLY A 48 -14.12 -1.21 10.61
N VAL A 49 -14.87 -0.59 9.71
CA VAL A 49 -14.35 -0.06 8.44
C VAL A 49 -13.74 1.31 8.72
N LYS A 50 -12.41 1.37 8.71
CA LYS A 50 -11.65 2.59 8.98
C LYS A 50 -11.02 3.07 7.68
N LYS A 51 -11.61 4.08 7.04
CA LYS A 51 -11.00 4.79 5.91
C LYS A 51 -10.56 3.89 4.74
N TRP A 52 -11.30 2.80 4.49
CA TRP A 52 -11.04 1.92 3.34
C TRP A 52 -11.07 2.69 2.04
N THR A 53 -10.13 2.37 1.15
CA THR A 53 -10.03 2.96 -0.19
C THR A 53 -10.67 2.02 -1.20
N GLY A 54 -11.70 2.51 -1.88
CA GLY A 54 -12.47 1.78 -2.86
C GLY A 54 -12.20 2.22 -4.28
N ALA A 55 -12.18 1.25 -5.20
CA ALA A 55 -12.12 1.47 -6.64
C ALA A 55 -13.23 0.68 -7.33
N VAL A 56 -13.89 1.29 -8.32
CA VAL A 56 -14.94 0.64 -9.11
C VAL A 56 -14.34 0.11 -10.41
N LEU A 57 -14.57 -1.17 -10.71
CA LEU A 57 -14.17 -1.86 -11.93
C LEU A 57 -15.36 -2.00 -12.89
N GLY A 58 -15.11 -1.88 -14.20
CA GLY A 58 -16.14 -2.08 -15.23
C GLY A 58 -16.03 -1.20 -16.48
N GLN A 59 -15.14 -0.21 -16.47
CA GLN A 59 -15.02 0.78 -17.53
C GLN A 59 -14.53 0.17 -18.85
N GLY A 60 -13.70 -0.89 -18.77
CA GLY A 60 -13.24 -1.66 -19.92
C GLY A 60 -14.22 -2.73 -20.43
N GLY A 61 -15.32 -2.97 -19.72
CA GLY A 61 -16.36 -3.94 -20.11
C GLY A 61 -16.01 -5.43 -19.95
N GLU A 62 -14.79 -5.77 -19.53
CA GLU A 62 -14.34 -7.16 -19.39
C GLU A 62 -14.73 -7.79 -18.04
N SER A 63 -14.65 -7.01 -16.96
CA SER A 63 -14.96 -7.44 -15.59
C SER A 63 -15.62 -6.30 -14.82
N TYR A 64 -16.54 -6.63 -13.93
CA TYR A 64 -17.30 -5.67 -13.14
C TYR A 64 -17.13 -5.96 -11.66
N GLY A 65 -17.00 -4.91 -10.85
CA GLY A 65 -16.83 -5.10 -9.41
C GLY A 65 -16.43 -3.85 -8.65
N VAL A 66 -16.15 -4.08 -7.37
CA VAL A 66 -15.62 -3.08 -6.44
C VAL A 66 -14.45 -3.69 -5.70
N LEU A 67 -13.31 -3.02 -5.73
CA LEU A 67 -12.15 -3.35 -4.90
C LEU A 67 -12.13 -2.44 -3.68
N LEU A 68 -11.73 -2.98 -2.52
CA LEU A 68 -11.65 -2.28 -1.25
C LEU A 68 -10.33 -2.63 -0.55
N PHE A 69 -9.52 -1.60 -0.32
CA PHE A 69 -8.21 -1.67 0.31
C PHE A 69 -8.24 -1.01 1.67
N ASP A 70 -7.38 -1.45 2.58
CA ASP A 70 -7.28 -0.83 3.90
C ASP A 70 -6.70 0.60 3.85
N SER A 71 -5.99 0.96 2.77
CA SER A 71 -5.42 2.31 2.57
C SER A 71 -5.23 2.65 1.07
N PRO A 72 -5.02 3.94 0.73
CA PRO A 72 -4.68 4.35 -0.63
C PRO A 72 -3.37 3.74 -1.11
N ALA A 73 -2.36 3.66 -0.22
CA ALA A 73 -1.07 3.06 -0.54
C ALA A 73 -1.18 1.56 -0.91
N ALA A 74 -2.14 0.84 -0.32
CA ALA A 74 -2.42 -0.54 -0.71
C ALA A 74 -3.05 -0.62 -2.11
N PHE A 75 -3.88 0.35 -2.50
CA PHE A 75 -4.37 0.44 -3.88
C PHE A 75 -3.22 0.76 -4.85
N ASP A 76 -2.38 1.76 -4.54
CA ASP A 76 -1.27 2.16 -5.41
C ASP A 76 -0.31 0.99 -5.65
N ARG A 77 0.04 0.27 -4.58
CA ARG A 77 0.87 -0.94 -4.69
C ARG A 77 0.18 -2.01 -5.55
N TYR A 78 -1.12 -2.22 -5.42
CA TYR A 78 -1.84 -3.17 -6.28
C TYR A 78 -1.73 -2.78 -7.77
N VAL A 79 -1.88 -1.50 -8.11
CA VAL A 79 -1.74 -0.99 -9.48
C VAL A 79 -0.32 -1.17 -10.00
N GLU A 80 0.69 -0.79 -9.21
CA GLU A 80 2.11 -0.97 -9.55
C GLU A 80 2.44 -2.43 -9.87
N LEU A 81 1.95 -3.36 -9.05
CA LEU A 81 2.16 -4.80 -9.28
C LEU A 81 1.49 -5.27 -10.58
N GLY A 82 0.29 -4.79 -10.88
CA GLY A 82 -0.43 -5.09 -12.12
C GLY A 82 0.30 -4.60 -13.38
N GLU A 83 0.87 -3.40 -13.34
CA GLU A 83 1.69 -2.86 -14.44
C GLU A 83 2.96 -3.68 -14.65
N VAL A 84 3.64 -4.06 -13.57
CA VAL A 84 4.84 -4.89 -13.61
C VAL A 84 4.55 -6.28 -14.16
N ALA A 85 3.43 -6.90 -13.78
CA ALA A 85 3.01 -8.20 -14.31
C ALA A 85 2.70 -8.12 -15.82
N SER A 86 2.00 -7.07 -16.25
CA SER A 86 1.61 -6.87 -17.66
C SER A 86 2.81 -6.61 -18.57
N ARG A 87 3.81 -5.86 -18.11
CA ARG A 87 5.01 -5.54 -18.90
C ARG A 87 5.97 -6.71 -19.07
N ASN A 88 6.02 -7.60 -18.07
CA ASN A 88 7.03 -8.65 -18.01
C ASN A 88 6.55 -10.02 -18.48
N ALA A 89 5.26 -10.20 -18.85
CA ALA A 89 4.67 -11.47 -19.29
C ALA A 89 4.93 -12.67 -18.34
N VAL A 90 5.21 -12.40 -17.06
CA VAL A 90 5.40 -13.43 -16.04
C VAL A 90 4.57 -13.07 -14.81
N MET A 91 3.71 -14.01 -14.40
CA MET A 91 2.97 -13.98 -13.14
C MET A 91 3.92 -14.41 -12.01
N PHE A 92 4.77 -13.49 -11.54
CA PHE A 92 5.51 -13.72 -10.29
C PHE A 92 4.54 -13.70 -9.11
N PRO A 93 4.80 -14.41 -8.00
CA PRO A 93 4.03 -14.25 -6.76
C PRO A 93 4.45 -12.92 -6.13
N LEU A 94 4.02 -11.81 -6.73
CA LEU A 94 4.10 -10.50 -6.11
C LEU A 94 2.98 -10.48 -5.08
N ALA A 95 3.35 -10.47 -3.80
CA ALA A 95 2.38 -10.46 -2.73
C ALA A 95 1.46 -9.24 -2.91
N VAL A 96 0.22 -9.50 -3.36
CA VAL A 96 -0.77 -8.44 -3.57
C VAL A 96 -1.14 -7.88 -2.20
N PRO A 97 -1.35 -6.57 -2.06
CA PRO A 97 -1.84 -6.03 -0.80
C PRO A 97 -3.11 -6.75 -0.38
N ARG A 98 -3.27 -7.04 0.91
CA ARG A 98 -4.52 -7.61 1.42
C ARG A 98 -5.68 -6.70 1.01
N HIS A 99 -6.67 -7.25 0.34
CA HIS A 99 -7.80 -6.47 -0.15
C HIS A 99 -9.06 -7.31 -0.29
N ARG A 100 -10.20 -6.63 -0.33
CA ARG A 100 -11.50 -7.24 -0.49
C ARG A 100 -12.06 -6.87 -1.86
N ALA A 101 -12.85 -7.76 -2.43
CA ALA A 101 -13.54 -7.47 -3.68
C ALA A 101 -14.97 -7.99 -3.66
N ILE A 102 -15.84 -7.25 -4.34
CA ILE A 102 -17.11 -7.74 -4.86
C ILE A 102 -16.88 -7.88 -6.36
N SER A 103 -16.80 -9.11 -6.85
CA SER A 103 -16.73 -9.38 -8.29
C SER A 103 -18.08 -9.85 -8.81
N PHE A 104 -18.38 -9.57 -10.07
CA PHE A 104 -19.58 -10.05 -10.73
C PHE A 104 -19.20 -10.97 -11.89
N ASP A 105 -19.45 -12.26 -11.70
CA ASP A 105 -19.07 -13.32 -12.62
C ASP A 105 -20.25 -13.74 -13.50
N PRO A 106 -20.02 -14.12 -14.76
CA PRO A 106 -21.06 -14.74 -15.58
C PRO A 106 -21.36 -16.16 -15.09
N LYS A 107 -22.58 -16.65 -15.29
CA LYS A 107 -23.01 -18.01 -14.90
C LYS A 107 -22.00 -19.11 -15.24
N ARG A 108 -21.36 -19.01 -16.40
CA ARG A 108 -20.39 -19.99 -16.92
C ARG A 108 -19.08 -20.09 -16.12
N ALA A 109 -18.71 -19.03 -15.41
CA ALA A 109 -17.51 -18.99 -14.59
C ALA A 109 -17.73 -19.66 -13.22
N LEU A 110 -18.99 -19.89 -12.82
CA LEU A 110 -19.31 -20.47 -11.52
C LEU A 110 -19.28 -22.00 -11.53
N PRO A 111 -18.63 -22.61 -10.51
CA PRO A 111 -18.72 -24.04 -10.26
C PRO A 111 -20.19 -24.52 -10.20
N PRO A 112 -20.50 -25.73 -10.73
CA PRO A 112 -21.86 -26.28 -10.67
C PRO A 112 -22.45 -26.37 -9.25
N SER A 113 -21.62 -26.56 -8.22
CA SER A 113 -22.07 -26.61 -6.83
C SER A 113 -22.61 -25.28 -6.33
N LEU A 114 -21.90 -24.17 -6.62
CA LEU A 114 -22.34 -22.82 -6.25
C LEU A 114 -23.63 -22.44 -6.99
N ARG A 115 -23.76 -22.80 -8.27
CA ARG A 115 -25.00 -22.56 -9.03
C ARG A 115 -26.20 -23.26 -8.42
N ARG A 116 -26.06 -24.52 -8.01
CA ARG A 116 -27.12 -25.27 -7.34
C ARG A 116 -27.48 -24.68 -5.99
N GLU A 117 -26.48 -24.23 -5.23
CA GLU A 117 -26.70 -23.60 -3.92
C GLU A 117 -27.48 -22.29 -4.03
N ILE A 118 -27.13 -21.44 -5.01
CA ILE A 118 -27.86 -20.20 -5.31
C ILE A 118 -29.31 -20.53 -5.71
N GLU A 119 -29.53 -21.51 -6.58
CA GLU A 119 -30.86 -21.94 -7.01
C GLU A 119 -31.66 -22.54 -5.83
N GLN A 120 -31.03 -23.30 -4.93
CA GLN A 120 -31.64 -23.92 -3.76
C GLN A 120 -32.12 -22.88 -2.74
N HIS A 121 -31.31 -21.86 -2.46
CA HIS A 121 -31.65 -20.81 -1.51
C HIS A 121 -32.41 -19.63 -2.13
N GLN A 122 -32.60 -19.65 -3.45
CA GLN A 122 -33.29 -18.62 -4.21
C GLN A 122 -32.70 -17.21 -4.01
N TRP A 123 -31.38 -17.11 -3.86
CA TRP A 123 -30.72 -15.81 -3.72
C TRP A 123 -30.87 -14.98 -5.00
N ARG A 124 -31.17 -13.69 -4.84
CA ARG A 124 -31.38 -12.76 -5.95
C ARG A 124 -30.08 -12.54 -6.72
N VAL A 125 -30.12 -12.81 -8.03
CA VAL A 125 -29.01 -12.50 -8.96
C VAL A 125 -29.41 -11.28 -9.78
N ALA A 126 -28.45 -10.39 -10.06
CA ALA A 126 -28.71 -9.19 -10.84
C ALA A 126 -29.12 -9.53 -12.28
N ARG A 127 -29.79 -8.57 -12.94
CA ARG A 127 -30.10 -8.69 -14.37
C ARG A 127 -28.83 -8.92 -15.20
N GLY A 128 -28.95 -9.80 -16.21
CA GLY A 128 -27.82 -10.16 -17.07
C GLY A 128 -26.98 -11.33 -16.54
N ASP A 129 -27.50 -12.10 -15.58
CA ASP A 129 -26.81 -13.27 -15.00
C ASP A 129 -25.45 -12.90 -14.39
N ALA A 130 -25.41 -11.77 -13.68
CA ALA A 130 -24.23 -11.27 -12.99
C ALA A 130 -24.25 -11.74 -11.53
N TYR A 131 -23.42 -12.73 -11.25
CA TYR A 131 -23.38 -13.41 -9.96
C TYR A 131 -22.32 -12.78 -9.05
N PRO A 132 -22.69 -12.30 -7.86
CA PRO A 132 -21.74 -11.69 -6.96
C PRO A 132 -20.86 -12.75 -6.28
N SER A 133 -19.56 -12.50 -6.27
CA SER A 133 -18.55 -13.32 -5.58
C SER A 133 -17.81 -12.43 -4.58
N PRO A 134 -18.01 -12.61 -3.25
CA PRO A 134 -17.21 -11.93 -2.24
C PRO A 134 -15.83 -12.58 -2.18
N MET A 135 -14.78 -11.76 -2.28
CA MET A 135 -13.40 -12.24 -2.25
C MET A 135 -12.61 -11.47 -1.19
N LEU A 136 -11.80 -12.19 -0.43
CA LEU A 136 -10.78 -11.64 0.45
C LEU A 136 -9.44 -12.20 -0.02
N PHE A 137 -8.64 -11.34 -0.65
CA PHE A 137 -7.30 -11.67 -1.10
C PHE A 137 -6.32 -11.45 0.03
N GLU A 138 -5.59 -12.49 0.37
CA GLU A 138 -4.47 -12.42 1.30
C GLU A 138 -3.16 -12.16 0.52
N PRO A 139 -2.10 -11.67 1.18
CA PRO A 139 -0.86 -11.33 0.51
C PRO A 139 -0.18 -12.48 -0.22
N ASP A 140 -0.44 -13.73 0.15
CA ASP A 140 0.04 -14.92 -0.54
C ASP A 140 -0.78 -15.26 -1.81
N MET A 141 -1.67 -14.34 -2.24
CA MET A 141 -2.66 -14.52 -3.31
C MET A 141 -3.72 -15.59 -3.02
N SER A 142 -3.78 -16.11 -1.79
CA SER A 142 -4.85 -17.02 -1.41
C SER A 142 -6.16 -16.24 -1.26
N LEU A 143 -7.25 -16.95 -1.57
CA LEU A 143 -8.60 -16.49 -1.28
C LEU A 143 -8.99 -17.04 0.08
N ALA A 144 -9.04 -16.17 1.08
CA ALA A 144 -9.58 -16.54 2.38
C ALA A 144 -11.08 -16.84 2.26
N PRO A 145 -11.60 -17.85 2.98
CA PRO A 145 -13.04 -18.10 3.00
C PRO A 145 -13.77 -16.87 3.55
N PRO A 146 -14.95 -16.52 3.01
CA PRO A 146 -15.68 -15.35 3.46
C PRO A 146 -16.10 -15.55 4.92
N ALA A 147 -15.62 -14.69 5.80
CA ALA A 147 -16.13 -14.58 7.17
C ALA A 147 -17.41 -13.73 7.18
N GLU A 148 -18.34 -14.02 8.09
CA GLU A 148 -19.61 -13.29 8.21
C GLU A 148 -19.41 -11.77 8.35
N ALA A 149 -18.39 -11.38 9.14
CA ALA A 149 -18.05 -9.99 9.37
C ALA A 149 -17.57 -9.29 8.09
N ASP A 150 -16.78 -9.95 7.25
CA ASP A 150 -16.34 -9.38 5.98
C ASP A 150 -17.50 -9.28 4.99
N LEU A 151 -18.37 -10.30 4.95
CA LEU A 151 -19.60 -10.27 4.15
C LEU A 151 -20.50 -9.09 4.54
N ARG A 152 -20.68 -8.83 5.84
CA ARG A 152 -21.46 -7.71 6.36
C ARG A 152 -20.87 -6.35 5.96
N ARG A 153 -19.54 -6.22 6.01
CA ARG A 153 -18.85 -5.00 5.56
C ARG A 153 -19.04 -4.76 4.06
N LEU A 154 -18.88 -5.80 3.24
CA LEU A 154 -19.10 -5.72 1.80
C LEU A 154 -20.54 -5.36 1.45
N GLU A 155 -21.52 -5.97 2.13
CA GLU A 155 -22.94 -5.63 1.97
C GLU A 155 -23.20 -4.16 2.31
N ALA A 156 -22.68 -3.68 3.44
CA ALA A 156 -22.87 -2.29 3.86
C ALA A 156 -22.27 -1.30 2.85
N VAL A 157 -21.10 -1.60 2.28
CA VAL A 157 -20.49 -0.79 1.22
C VAL A 157 -21.35 -0.80 -0.04
N ALA A 158 -21.84 -1.97 -0.47
CA ALA A 158 -22.69 -2.07 -1.66
C ALA A 158 -23.97 -1.22 -1.52
N ARG A 159 -24.67 -1.33 -0.38
CA ARG A 159 -25.87 -0.52 -0.10
C ARG A 159 -25.56 0.98 -0.05
N ALA A 160 -24.42 1.37 0.51
CA ALA A 160 -24.01 2.76 0.56
C ALA A 160 -23.71 3.34 -0.82
N LEU A 161 -23.08 2.56 -1.69
CA LEU A 161 -22.83 2.95 -3.09
C LEU A 161 -24.14 3.09 -3.87
N VAL A 162 -25.11 2.19 -3.68
CA VAL A 162 -26.46 2.35 -4.25
C VAL A 162 -27.10 3.66 -3.81
N GLN A 163 -27.10 3.96 -2.51
CA GLN A 163 -27.65 5.22 -1.99
C GLN A 163 -26.89 6.46 -2.49
N LEU A 164 -25.57 6.36 -2.66
CA LEU A 164 -24.77 7.45 -3.22
C LEU A 164 -25.18 7.76 -4.66
N ILE A 165 -25.31 6.73 -5.49
CA ILE A 165 -25.70 6.85 -6.90
C ILE A 165 -27.10 7.45 -7.01
N ASP A 166 -28.05 6.95 -6.20
CA ASP A 166 -29.42 7.45 -6.20
C ASP A 166 -29.52 8.89 -5.69
N ALA A 167 -28.67 9.28 -4.74
CA ALA A 167 -28.66 10.63 -4.17
C ALA A 167 -27.85 11.66 -4.98
N VAL A 168 -27.00 11.22 -5.91
CA VAL A 168 -26.07 12.07 -6.68
C VAL A 168 -26.01 11.57 -8.13
N PRO A 169 -27.04 11.83 -8.95
CA PRO A 169 -27.07 11.37 -10.35
C PRO A 169 -25.94 11.97 -11.20
N ASP A 170 -25.48 13.19 -10.87
CA ASP A 170 -24.37 13.88 -11.53
C ASP A 170 -23.00 13.58 -10.91
N LEU A 171 -22.86 12.39 -10.30
CA LEU A 171 -21.62 11.93 -9.63
C LEU A 171 -20.33 12.20 -10.41
N PRO A 172 -20.26 12.04 -11.76
CA PRO A 172 -19.04 12.29 -12.51
C PRO A 172 -18.47 13.72 -12.37
N GLN A 173 -19.29 14.72 -12.07
CA GLN A 173 -18.85 16.12 -11.98
C GLN A 173 -18.01 16.42 -10.73
N TYR A 174 -18.04 15.53 -9.73
CA TYR A 174 -17.39 15.74 -8.44
C TYR A 174 -15.93 15.27 -8.40
N TRP A 175 -15.41 14.71 -9.50
CA TRP A 175 -14.03 14.25 -9.60
C TRP A 175 -13.04 15.36 -9.94
N ASP A 176 -13.44 16.33 -10.78
CA ASP A 176 -12.59 17.44 -11.26
C ASP A 176 -12.86 18.77 -10.53
N GLY A 177 -13.77 18.76 -9.55
CA GLY A 177 -14.21 19.97 -8.82
C GLY A 177 -13.33 20.33 -7.62
N ALA A 178 -13.26 21.63 -7.30
CA ALA A 178 -12.57 22.13 -6.09
C ALA A 178 -13.29 21.75 -4.78
N GLU A 179 -14.57 21.40 -4.84
CA GLU A 179 -15.35 20.93 -3.70
C GLU A 179 -15.45 19.41 -3.71
N GLY A 180 -14.92 18.80 -2.65
CA GLY A 180 -15.03 17.38 -2.39
C GLY A 180 -16.45 16.90 -2.07
N LEU A 181 -16.85 15.76 -2.59
CA LEU A 181 -18.11 15.12 -2.18
C LEU A 181 -17.91 14.24 -0.95
N ARG A 182 -18.63 14.53 0.13
CA ARG A 182 -18.73 13.66 1.32
C ARG A 182 -20.18 13.47 1.71
N LYS A 183 -20.65 12.22 1.76
CA LYS A 183 -22.01 11.88 2.16
C LYS A 183 -22.05 10.74 3.17
N ARG A 184 -23.02 10.82 4.08
CA ARG A 184 -23.27 9.83 5.11
C ARG A 184 -24.63 9.19 4.87
N PHE A 185 -24.65 7.87 4.90
CA PHE A 185 -25.81 7.03 4.66
C PHE A 185 -26.08 6.18 5.90
N ARG A 186 -27.33 5.74 6.04
CA ARG A 186 -27.70 4.68 6.99
C ARG A 186 -27.99 3.43 6.17
N VAL A 187 -27.37 2.32 6.56
CA VAL A 187 -27.51 1.04 5.89
C VAL A 187 -27.79 -0.03 6.94
N SER A 188 -28.62 -1.01 6.57
CA SER A 188 -28.82 -2.24 7.33
C SER A 188 -28.03 -3.33 6.64
N ALA A 189 -27.09 -3.97 7.33
CA ALA A 189 -26.34 -5.10 6.80
C ALA A 189 -26.52 -6.29 7.75
N GLN A 190 -27.15 -7.37 7.25
CA GLN A 190 -27.49 -8.56 8.04
C GLN A 190 -28.24 -8.22 9.35
N GLY A 191 -29.16 -7.24 9.30
CA GLY A 191 -29.94 -6.78 10.46
C GLY A 191 -29.20 -5.81 11.40
N GLN A 192 -27.91 -5.54 11.18
CA GLN A 192 -27.16 -4.52 11.91
C GLN A 192 -27.27 -3.17 11.19
N GLU A 193 -27.90 -2.20 11.85
CA GLU A 193 -27.91 -0.81 11.39
C GLU A 193 -26.55 -0.16 11.59
N ALA A 194 -26.06 0.52 10.56
CA ALA A 194 -24.77 1.19 10.57
C ALA A 194 -24.82 2.51 9.80
N SER A 195 -24.09 3.50 10.29
CA SER A 195 -23.86 4.74 9.54
C SER A 195 -22.53 4.65 8.81
N ILE A 196 -22.59 4.84 7.50
CA ILE A 196 -21.44 4.70 6.60
C ILE A 196 -21.24 6.02 5.86
N THR A 197 -20.00 6.48 5.81
CA THR A 197 -19.62 7.72 5.12
C THR A 197 -18.81 7.35 3.89
N ILE A 198 -19.22 7.87 2.74
CA ILE A 198 -18.44 7.81 1.49
C ILE A 198 -17.90 9.21 1.20
N SER A 199 -16.61 9.29 0.90
CA SER A 199 -15.92 10.51 0.49
C SER A 199 -15.25 10.29 -0.87
N LEU A 200 -15.41 11.21 -1.82
CA LEU A 200 -14.63 11.24 -3.07
C LEU A 200 -13.34 12.05 -2.91
N VAL A 201 -13.15 12.70 -1.76
CA VAL A 201 -11.86 13.25 -1.35
C VAL A 201 -11.17 12.23 -0.48
N MET A 202 -9.95 11.89 -0.86
CA MET A 202 -9.05 11.11 -0.03
C MET A 202 -8.61 11.98 1.14
N GLU A 203 -9.21 11.77 2.31
CA GLU A 203 -8.78 12.48 3.50
C GLU A 203 -7.45 11.91 3.97
N PRO A 204 -6.50 12.78 4.39
CA PRO A 204 -5.32 12.31 5.10
C PRO A 204 -5.78 11.46 6.29
N GLU A 205 -5.11 10.32 6.51
CA GLU A 205 -5.31 9.57 7.73
C GLU A 205 -4.90 10.45 8.93
N GLU A 206 -5.89 10.93 9.69
CA GLU A 206 -5.68 11.51 11.01
C GLU A 206 -5.02 10.48 11.94
N GLU A 207 -3.93 10.91 12.59
CA GLU A 207 -3.19 10.17 13.60
C GLU A 207 -4.11 9.77 14.77
N LEU A 208 -4.32 8.47 14.94
CA LEU A 208 -4.81 7.88 16.19
C LEU A 208 -3.83 6.80 16.65
N ALA A 209 -2.96 7.24 17.56
CA ALA A 209 -2.29 6.54 18.65
C ALA A 209 -2.07 5.01 18.59
N GLY A 210 -0.79 4.64 18.71
CA GLY A 210 -0.38 3.44 19.45
C GLY A 210 0.42 2.41 18.65
N ALA A 211 1.75 2.50 18.81
CA ALA A 211 2.76 1.44 18.70
C ALA A 211 2.84 0.56 17.43
N GLU A 212 4.00 0.69 16.78
CA GLU A 212 4.77 -0.34 16.06
C GLU A 212 4.22 -0.84 14.71
N ASP A 213 4.71 -0.24 13.61
CA ASP A 213 5.58 -0.92 12.63
C ASP A 213 6.14 0.09 11.59
N ASP A 214 7.42 -0.06 11.28
CA ASP A 214 8.33 0.91 10.64
C ASP A 214 8.40 0.76 9.11
N SER A 215 7.25 0.71 8.42
CA SER A 215 7.23 0.56 6.94
C SER A 215 6.34 1.54 6.15
N SER A 216 5.60 2.46 6.78
CA SER A 216 4.77 3.48 6.08
C SER A 216 5.43 4.87 5.98
N ALA A 217 6.75 4.91 5.90
CA ALA A 217 7.58 6.09 6.10
C ALA A 217 7.57 7.17 4.99
N LYS A 218 6.66 7.16 4.00
CA LYS A 218 6.75 8.11 2.87
C LYS A 218 5.77 9.29 2.84
N GLU A 219 4.66 9.33 3.58
CA GLU A 219 3.68 10.44 3.40
C GLU A 219 3.02 11.01 4.68
N ARG A 220 3.83 11.45 5.66
CA ARG A 220 3.34 12.39 6.68
C ARG A 220 4.38 13.48 6.98
N ILE A 221 4.53 14.47 6.10
CA ILE A 221 5.22 15.72 6.46
C ILE A 221 4.16 16.69 6.99
N PRO A 222 4.26 17.19 8.24
CA PRO A 222 3.34 18.20 8.76
C PRO A 222 3.24 19.40 7.81
N ASN A 223 2.04 19.95 7.58
CA ASN A 223 1.83 21.06 6.62
C ASN A 223 2.79 22.23 6.86
N ALA A 224 3.05 22.57 8.13
CA ALA A 224 3.99 23.63 8.53
C ALA A 224 5.45 23.37 8.11
N LEU A 225 5.82 22.13 7.81
CA LEU A 225 7.18 21.73 7.44
C LEU A 225 7.34 21.42 5.94
N ARG A 226 6.26 21.40 5.15
CA ARG A 226 6.32 21.05 3.72
C ARG A 226 7.28 21.95 2.94
N GLN A 227 7.21 23.27 3.15
CA GLN A 227 8.10 24.22 2.49
C GLN A 227 9.57 24.00 2.89
N LYS A 228 9.82 23.73 4.18
CA LYS A 228 11.16 23.45 4.68
C LYS A 228 11.74 22.17 4.09
N VAL A 229 10.93 21.11 4.01
CA VAL A 229 11.34 19.84 3.42
C VAL A 229 11.60 19.99 1.92
N ALA A 230 10.73 20.68 1.19
CA ALA A 230 10.93 20.96 -0.23
C ALA A 230 12.25 21.71 -0.47
N SER A 231 12.55 22.75 0.31
CA SER A 231 13.83 23.49 0.22
C SER A 231 15.06 22.59 0.42
N LEU A 232 15.02 21.71 1.42
CA LEU A 232 16.12 20.77 1.69
C LEU A 232 16.30 19.75 0.55
N MET A 233 15.20 19.23 0.00
CA MET A 233 15.22 18.28 -1.12
C MET A 233 15.75 18.96 -2.39
N GLU A 234 15.29 20.18 -2.69
CA GLU A 234 15.76 20.99 -3.83
C GLU A 234 17.26 21.33 -3.73
N ALA A 235 17.77 21.55 -2.51
CA ALA A 235 19.21 21.74 -2.29
C ALA A 235 20.03 20.44 -2.49
N ILE A 236 19.46 19.27 -2.16
CA ILE A 236 20.13 17.97 -2.26
C ILE A 236 20.09 17.40 -3.69
N ASP A 237 18.98 17.61 -4.44
CA ASP A 237 18.77 17.01 -5.77
C ASP A 237 19.96 17.20 -6.71
N PRO A 238 20.52 18.41 -6.90
CA PRO A 238 21.58 18.63 -7.87
C PRO A 238 22.86 17.92 -7.46
N PHE A 239 23.17 17.85 -6.16
CA PHE A 239 24.33 17.09 -5.68
C PHE A 239 24.19 15.61 -5.99
N CYS A 240 23.04 15.01 -5.67
CA CYS A 240 22.82 13.59 -5.94
C CYS A 240 22.84 13.29 -7.44
N ARG A 241 22.23 14.14 -8.26
CA ARG A 241 22.22 14.00 -9.72
C ARG A 241 23.62 14.11 -10.32
N ASP A 242 24.41 15.09 -9.88
CA ASP A 242 25.68 15.42 -10.53
C ASP A 242 26.85 14.61 -9.98
N ARG A 243 26.76 14.11 -8.74
CA ARG A 243 27.88 13.47 -8.01
C ARG A 243 27.58 12.05 -7.53
N LEU A 244 26.31 11.65 -7.44
CA LEU A 244 25.88 10.34 -6.93
C LEU A 244 24.96 9.65 -7.94
N ASP A 245 23.80 9.16 -7.49
CA ASP A 245 22.79 8.53 -8.33
C ASP A 245 21.37 8.69 -7.74
N GLY A 246 20.40 8.11 -8.45
CA GLY A 246 18.99 8.13 -8.07
C GLY A 246 18.68 7.40 -6.75
N GLU A 247 19.44 6.36 -6.37
CA GLU A 247 19.21 5.63 -5.13
C GLU A 247 19.63 6.48 -3.91
N TYR A 248 20.78 7.14 -3.99
CA TYR A 248 21.20 8.09 -2.95
C TYR A 248 20.22 9.26 -2.82
N ARG A 249 19.70 9.77 -3.93
CA ARG A 249 18.67 10.82 -3.90
C ARG A 249 17.45 10.36 -3.10
N GLN A 250 16.93 9.18 -3.41
CA GLN A 250 15.76 8.63 -2.73
C GLN A 250 16.02 8.39 -1.24
N LEU A 251 17.19 7.86 -0.87
CA LEU A 251 17.59 7.68 0.53
C LEU A 251 17.67 9.03 1.27
N CYS A 252 18.25 10.05 0.65
CA CYS A 252 18.31 11.38 1.24
C CYS A 252 16.92 11.99 1.44
N TYR A 253 16.01 11.81 0.47
CA TYR A 253 14.63 12.29 0.58
C TYR A 253 13.87 11.58 1.69
N ALA A 254 14.02 10.26 1.79
CA ALA A 254 13.46 9.46 2.86
C ALA A 254 13.97 9.92 4.24
N ALA A 255 15.26 10.21 4.36
CA ALA A 255 15.87 10.71 5.59
C ALA A 255 15.32 12.08 5.99
N VAL A 256 15.23 13.03 5.06
CA VAL A 256 14.63 14.35 5.33
C VAL A 256 13.18 14.22 5.78
N ALA A 257 12.38 13.39 5.10
CA ALA A 257 10.99 13.14 5.48
C ALA A 257 10.87 12.48 6.87
N ALA A 258 11.73 11.51 7.17
CA ALA A 258 11.77 10.84 8.48
C ALA A 258 12.17 11.79 9.61
N MET A 259 13.11 12.70 9.36
CA MET A 259 13.48 13.74 10.32
C MET A 259 12.34 14.73 10.55
N ALA A 260 11.62 15.13 9.49
CA ALA A 260 10.50 16.06 9.60
C ALA A 260 9.39 15.56 10.56
N ARG A 261 9.24 14.23 10.66
CA ARG A 261 8.24 13.56 11.52
C ARG A 261 8.60 13.48 13.00
N LYS A 262 9.85 13.75 13.38
CA LYS A 262 10.25 13.74 14.80
C LYS A 262 9.55 14.87 15.55
N ARG A 263 9.23 14.66 16.83
CA ARG A 263 8.54 15.65 17.70
C ARG A 263 9.42 16.02 18.90
N PRO A 264 9.78 17.30 19.09
CA PRO A 264 9.66 18.39 18.11
C PRO A 264 10.54 18.14 16.87
N SER A 265 10.19 18.75 15.73
CA SER A 265 10.95 18.50 14.50
C SER A 265 12.31 19.19 14.56
N PRO A 266 13.42 18.46 14.31
CA PRO A 266 14.77 19.02 14.31
C PRO A 266 14.95 20.05 13.19
N LEU A 267 14.14 19.98 12.13
CA LEU A 267 14.18 20.89 11.00
C LEU A 267 13.67 22.30 11.30
N LEU A 268 13.04 22.50 12.47
CA LEU A 268 12.65 23.82 12.96
C LEU A 268 13.86 24.66 13.41
N GLY A 269 15.01 24.02 13.65
CA GLY A 269 16.26 24.68 14.03
C GLY A 269 17.43 24.27 13.14
N GLY A 270 18.48 25.09 13.14
CA GLY A 270 19.70 24.84 12.36
C GLY A 270 19.64 25.32 10.91
N ARG A 271 20.81 25.45 10.29
CA ARG A 271 20.96 25.93 8.91
C ARG A 271 20.66 24.80 7.92
N GLU A 272 19.94 25.10 6.84
CA GLU A 272 19.57 24.11 5.81
C GLU A 272 20.77 23.39 5.23
N ALA A 273 21.79 24.14 4.83
CA ALA A 273 23.04 23.59 4.32
C ALA A 273 23.71 22.59 5.28
N SER A 274 23.60 22.79 6.61
CA SER A 274 24.12 21.85 7.59
C SER A 274 23.31 20.55 7.63
N TRP A 275 21.98 20.65 7.53
CA TRP A 275 21.11 19.47 7.41
C TRP A 275 21.32 18.71 6.11
N CYS A 276 21.42 19.40 4.97
CA CYS A 276 21.68 18.76 3.67
C CYS A 276 23.01 18.00 3.69
N ALA A 277 24.10 18.65 4.14
CA ALA A 277 25.40 18.00 4.26
C ALA A 277 25.37 16.80 5.21
N GLY A 278 24.66 16.93 6.35
CA GLY A 278 24.51 15.85 7.32
C GLY A 278 23.75 14.64 6.76
N VAL A 279 22.65 14.87 6.05
CA VAL A 279 21.82 13.82 5.43
C VAL A 279 22.61 13.06 4.37
N VAL A 280 23.18 13.78 3.40
CA VAL A 280 23.93 13.15 2.30
C VAL A 280 25.12 12.36 2.84
N HIS A 281 25.83 12.92 3.83
CA HIS A 281 26.92 12.19 4.47
C HIS A 281 26.42 10.94 5.20
N ALA A 282 25.35 11.03 5.99
CA ALA A 282 24.84 9.89 6.75
C ALA A 282 24.44 8.73 5.82
N MET A 283 23.70 9.03 4.75
CA MET A 283 23.32 8.04 3.73
C MET A 283 24.55 7.47 3.01
N GLY A 284 25.51 8.36 2.71
CA GLY A 284 26.81 7.99 2.16
C GLY A 284 27.55 6.98 3.03
N MET A 285 27.62 7.24 4.33
CA MET A 285 28.34 6.41 5.28
C MET A 285 27.78 4.99 5.40
N VAL A 286 26.45 4.86 5.55
CA VAL A 286 25.78 3.55 5.65
C VAL A 286 26.01 2.70 4.40
N ASN A 287 26.19 3.35 3.25
CA ASN A 287 26.33 2.70 1.95
C ASN A 287 27.76 2.75 1.40
N PHE A 288 28.76 2.96 2.27
CA PHE A 288 30.19 2.96 1.94
C PHE A 288 30.61 3.94 0.83
N LEU A 289 29.91 5.07 0.67
CA LEU A 289 30.18 6.07 -0.37
C LEU A 289 31.62 6.61 -0.37
N PHE A 290 32.26 6.62 0.80
CA PHE A 290 33.60 7.14 0.99
C PHE A 290 34.71 6.14 0.64
N ASP A 291 34.36 4.90 0.33
CA ASP A 291 35.29 3.87 -0.09
C ASP A 291 35.50 3.95 -1.62
N ARG A 292 36.75 4.10 -2.04
CA ARG A 292 37.15 4.27 -3.46
C ARG A 292 36.83 3.06 -4.33
N SER A 293 36.59 1.90 -3.73
CA SER A 293 36.18 0.69 -4.45
C SER A 293 34.70 0.72 -4.87
N GLN A 294 33.92 1.67 -4.36
CA GLN A 294 32.48 1.72 -4.56
C GLN A 294 32.11 2.64 -5.74
N THR A 295 30.97 2.34 -6.38
CA THR A 295 30.40 3.19 -7.43
C THR A 295 28.93 3.54 -7.08
N PRO A 296 28.56 4.83 -7.03
CA PRO A 296 29.45 5.99 -7.06
C PRO A 296 30.36 6.05 -5.80
N HIS A 297 31.50 6.73 -5.92
CA HIS A 297 32.36 7.12 -4.80
C HIS A 297 32.45 8.64 -4.73
N CYS A 298 32.35 9.19 -3.53
CA CYS A 298 32.49 10.62 -3.28
C CYS A 298 33.18 10.83 -1.92
N LYS A 299 34.11 11.79 -1.82
CA LYS A 299 34.75 12.11 -0.54
C LYS A 299 33.81 12.96 0.32
N ALA A 300 33.82 12.75 1.63
CA ALA A 300 33.03 13.55 2.57
C ALA A 300 33.30 15.07 2.44
N THR A 301 34.55 15.46 2.18
CA THR A 301 34.93 16.86 1.99
C THR A 301 34.27 17.52 0.77
N GLU A 302 33.97 16.75 -0.28
CA GLU A 302 33.27 17.26 -1.46
C GLU A 302 31.79 17.56 -1.14
N ILE A 303 31.16 16.76 -0.28
CA ILE A 303 29.81 17.03 0.24
C ILE A 303 29.82 18.36 1.00
N TYR A 304 30.79 18.55 1.91
CA TYR A 304 30.84 19.73 2.77
C TYR A 304 31.12 21.00 1.99
N ALA A 305 32.06 20.95 1.05
CA ALA A 305 32.37 22.04 0.15
C ALA A 305 31.15 22.44 -0.69
N TYR A 306 30.42 21.47 -1.23
CA TYR A 306 29.21 21.72 -2.02
C TYR A 306 28.14 22.49 -1.24
N PHE A 307 27.85 22.07 -0.01
CA PHE A 307 26.87 22.76 0.85
C PHE A 307 27.45 23.98 1.59
N GLY A 308 28.72 24.32 1.38
CA GLY A 308 29.37 25.46 2.02
C GLY A 308 29.39 25.37 3.55
N VAL A 309 29.66 24.19 4.10
CA VAL A 309 29.81 23.94 5.55
C VAL A 309 31.21 23.47 5.88
N SER A 310 31.67 23.68 7.13
CA SER A 310 32.94 23.10 7.58
C SER A 310 32.82 21.59 7.80
N ASP A 311 33.94 20.87 7.69
CA ASP A 311 34.01 19.42 7.93
C ASP A 311 33.44 19.02 9.28
N GLN A 312 33.78 19.78 10.33
CA GLN A 312 33.27 19.55 11.68
C GLN A 312 31.74 19.71 11.75
N THR A 313 31.19 20.71 11.04
CA THR A 313 29.74 20.93 10.98
C THR A 313 29.06 19.78 10.26
N GLY A 314 29.59 19.35 9.11
CA GLY A 314 29.04 18.24 8.33
C GLY A 314 29.06 16.92 9.11
N GLN A 315 30.15 16.59 9.80
CA GLN A 315 30.23 15.40 10.65
C GLN A 315 29.28 15.46 11.85
N CYS A 316 29.18 16.62 12.51
CA CYS A 316 28.26 16.81 13.63
C CYS A 316 26.80 16.61 13.21
N TYR A 317 26.39 17.19 12.08
CA TYR A 317 25.03 17.03 11.57
C TYR A 317 24.77 15.62 11.02
N SER A 318 25.76 14.96 10.42
CA SER A 318 25.67 13.53 10.07
C SER A 318 25.40 12.66 11.30
N LYS A 319 26.13 12.89 12.40
CA LYS A 319 25.89 12.20 13.67
C LYS A 319 24.46 12.48 14.17
N LYS A 320 24.01 13.73 14.17
CA LYS A 320 22.63 14.08 14.57
C LYS A 320 21.59 13.34 13.73
N VAL A 321 21.75 13.28 12.41
CA VAL A 321 20.83 12.54 11.52
C VAL A 321 20.78 11.07 11.91
N ARG A 322 21.93 10.43 12.10
CA ARG A 322 22.00 9.02 12.49
C ARG A 322 21.40 8.76 13.87
N ASP A 323 21.72 9.59 14.86
CA ASP A 323 21.17 9.45 16.20
C ASP A 323 19.63 9.65 16.19
N LEU A 324 19.12 10.62 15.43
CA LEU A 324 17.68 10.89 15.29
C LEU A 324 16.93 9.74 14.61
N LEU A 325 17.51 9.19 13.55
CA LEU A 325 16.91 8.14 12.74
C LEU A 325 17.29 6.73 13.22
N LYS A 326 18.08 6.63 14.30
CA LYS A 326 18.61 5.38 14.88
C LYS A 326 19.38 4.53 13.86
N ILE A 327 20.07 5.19 12.93
CA ILE A 327 20.79 4.54 11.84
C ILE A 327 22.03 3.83 12.39
N GLY A 328 22.00 2.50 12.29
CA GLY A 328 23.13 1.62 12.60
C GLY A 328 24.14 1.48 11.46
N GLN A 329 25.20 0.72 11.71
CA GLN A 329 26.03 0.22 10.61
C GLN A 329 25.24 -0.83 9.82
N LEU A 330 25.35 -0.81 8.49
CA LEU A 330 24.68 -1.77 7.60
C LEU A 330 23.16 -1.85 7.82
N ASP A 331 22.55 -0.74 8.23
CA ASP A 331 21.13 -0.67 8.53
C ASP A 331 20.30 -1.03 7.28
N PRO A 332 19.50 -2.11 7.30
CA PRO A 332 18.73 -2.55 6.14
C PRO A 332 17.75 -1.50 5.63
N GLN A 333 17.15 -0.70 6.52
CA GLN A 333 16.17 0.34 6.15
C GLN A 333 16.82 1.46 5.32
N TRP A 334 18.12 1.70 5.54
CA TRP A 334 18.89 2.78 4.89
C TRP A 334 19.92 2.24 3.89
N THR A 335 19.79 0.97 3.51
CA THR A 335 20.63 0.33 2.50
C THR A 335 20.09 0.57 1.11
N ARG A 336 20.99 0.89 0.17
CA ARG A 336 20.67 1.02 -1.25
C ARG A 336 20.11 -0.28 -1.81
N PRO A 337 19.04 -0.24 -2.63
CA PRO A 337 18.49 -1.43 -3.27
C PRO A 337 19.54 -2.27 -4.01
N SER A 338 20.41 -1.63 -4.79
CA SER A 338 21.54 -2.28 -5.47
C SER A 338 22.55 -3.00 -4.56
N ARG A 339 22.63 -2.63 -3.27
CA ARG A 339 23.52 -3.23 -2.27
C ARG A 339 22.83 -4.22 -1.34
N MET A 340 21.50 -4.33 -1.41
CA MET A 340 20.71 -5.11 -0.46
C MET A 340 21.18 -6.57 -0.38
N ASP A 341 21.51 -7.16 -1.53
CA ASP A 341 21.95 -8.55 -1.68
C ASP A 341 23.23 -8.83 -0.88
N GLY A 342 24.10 -7.82 -0.77
CA GLY A 342 25.37 -7.89 -0.04
C GLY A 342 25.29 -7.43 1.42
N ASN A 343 24.14 -6.97 1.90
CA ASN A 343 24.00 -6.52 3.29
C ASN A 343 23.86 -7.74 4.22
N PRO A 344 24.83 -8.04 5.10
CA PRO A 344 24.79 -9.24 5.95
C PRO A 344 23.71 -9.17 7.04
N VAL A 345 23.22 -7.99 7.42
CA VAL A 345 22.22 -7.79 8.46
C VAL A 345 20.80 -7.95 7.91
N ALA A 346 20.57 -7.54 6.66
CA ALA A 346 19.26 -7.58 6.00
C ALA A 346 18.68 -9.00 5.82
N TRP A 347 19.51 -10.03 5.97
CA TRP A 347 19.14 -11.42 5.75
C TRP A 347 19.18 -12.25 7.03
N LEU A 348 19.49 -11.66 8.19
CA LEU A 348 19.50 -12.39 9.46
C LEU A 348 18.09 -12.50 10.00
N VAL A 349 17.60 -13.73 10.13
CA VAL A 349 16.30 -14.06 10.72
C VAL A 349 16.49 -15.01 11.90
N GLU A 350 15.67 -14.85 12.93
CA GLU A 350 15.65 -15.77 14.07
C GLU A 350 14.66 -16.90 13.81
N VAL A 351 15.13 -18.13 13.85
CA VAL A 351 14.32 -19.35 13.73
C VAL A 351 14.67 -20.26 14.91
N ASP A 352 13.68 -20.57 15.75
CA ASP A 352 13.84 -21.38 16.96
C ASP A 352 15.00 -20.94 17.88
N GLY A 353 15.24 -19.63 17.99
CA GLY A 353 16.31 -19.06 18.83
C GLY A 353 17.69 -19.03 18.16
N PHE A 354 17.80 -19.39 16.89
CA PHE A 354 19.06 -19.32 16.12
C PHE A 354 18.99 -18.24 15.05
N LEU A 355 20.04 -17.42 14.95
CA LEU A 355 20.20 -16.46 13.86
C LEU A 355 20.71 -17.16 12.61
N LEU A 356 19.88 -17.18 11.57
CA LEU A 356 20.16 -17.84 10.30
C LEU A 356 20.14 -16.82 9.17
N ASP A 357 20.95 -17.10 8.14
CA ASP A 357 20.91 -16.35 6.88
C ASP A 357 19.75 -16.87 6.03
N ALA A 358 18.72 -16.04 5.88
CA ALA A 358 17.51 -16.36 5.13
C ALA A 358 17.80 -16.83 3.70
N ARG A 359 18.87 -16.34 3.06
CA ARG A 359 19.24 -16.75 1.69
C ARG A 359 19.59 -18.24 1.59
N ARG A 360 19.91 -18.88 2.72
CA ARG A 360 20.28 -20.29 2.82
C ARG A 360 19.14 -21.17 3.33
N LEU A 361 18.02 -20.58 3.73
CA LEU A 361 16.85 -21.32 4.17
C LEU A 361 16.10 -21.94 2.98
N PRO A 362 15.31 -23.01 3.18
CA PRO A 362 14.39 -23.51 2.17
C PRO A 362 13.43 -22.43 1.67
N LEU A 363 12.95 -22.57 0.43
CA LEU A 363 12.11 -21.56 -0.25
C LEU A 363 10.87 -21.18 0.57
N GLU A 364 10.19 -22.15 1.19
CA GLU A 364 9.03 -21.90 2.05
C GLU A 364 9.33 -20.91 3.19
N PHE A 365 10.46 -21.07 3.89
CA PHE A 365 10.87 -20.18 4.96
C PHE A 365 11.32 -18.81 4.44
N GLN A 366 11.89 -18.73 3.24
CA GLN A 366 12.20 -17.45 2.61
C GLN A 366 10.92 -16.67 2.27
N ILE A 367 9.90 -17.34 1.75
CA ILE A 367 8.59 -16.75 1.45
C ILE A 367 7.95 -16.24 2.74
N GLU A 368 7.93 -17.07 3.78
CA GLU A 368 7.36 -16.71 5.09
C GLU A 368 8.10 -15.52 5.73
N ALA A 369 9.44 -15.57 5.78
CA ALA A 369 10.24 -14.46 6.30
C ALA A 369 10.01 -13.16 5.52
N CYS A 370 9.82 -13.24 4.20
CA CYS A 370 9.49 -12.09 3.37
C CYS A 370 8.08 -11.56 3.65
N ALA A 371 7.11 -12.45 3.84
CA ALA A 371 5.73 -12.08 4.16
C ALA A 371 5.61 -11.39 5.53
N LEU A 372 6.45 -11.79 6.49
CA LEU A 372 6.56 -11.17 7.82
C LEU A 372 7.41 -9.88 7.83
N GLY A 373 7.95 -9.45 6.68
CA GLY A 373 8.81 -8.27 6.58
C GLY A 373 10.20 -8.42 7.19
N LEU A 374 10.61 -9.65 7.54
CA LEU A 374 11.92 -9.95 8.13
C LEU A 374 13.06 -9.89 7.11
N ILE A 375 12.75 -10.10 5.83
CA ILE A 375 13.68 -9.94 4.71
C ILE A 375 13.03 -9.12 3.58
N PRO A 376 13.82 -8.39 2.77
CA PRO A 376 13.28 -7.42 1.81
C PRO A 376 12.60 -8.05 0.58
N TYR A 377 13.00 -9.26 0.20
CA TYR A 377 12.42 -10.04 -0.91
C TYR A 377 12.84 -11.51 -0.78
N VAL A 378 12.31 -12.42 -1.61
CA VAL A 378 12.66 -13.86 -1.61
C VAL A 378 13.90 -14.13 -2.49
N PRO A 379 15.09 -14.46 -1.92
CA PRO A 379 16.34 -14.59 -2.68
C PRO A 379 16.32 -15.66 -3.77
N ALA A 380 15.79 -16.85 -3.46
CA ALA A 380 15.76 -17.97 -4.39
C ALA A 380 14.95 -17.68 -5.67
N LEU A 381 13.97 -16.77 -5.60
CA LEU A 381 13.16 -16.36 -6.74
C LEU A 381 13.81 -15.27 -7.60
N ARG A 382 14.80 -14.55 -7.05
CA ARG A 382 15.56 -13.53 -7.78
C ARG A 382 16.70 -14.15 -8.61
N ALA A 383 17.36 -15.18 -8.09
CA ALA A 383 18.43 -15.90 -8.80
C ALA A 383 17.94 -16.62 -10.08
N GLN A 384 16.67 -17.05 -10.13
CA GLN A 384 16.09 -17.71 -11.30
C GLN A 384 15.86 -16.76 -12.49
N ARG A 385 15.75 -15.44 -12.25
CA ARG A 385 15.64 -14.42 -13.31
C ARG A 385 16.97 -14.15 -14.01
N GLY A 386 18.08 -14.15 -13.27
CA GLY A 386 19.41 -13.91 -13.83
C GLY A 386 19.90 -15.01 -14.78
N ASN A 387 19.46 -16.26 -14.56
CA ASN A 387 19.82 -17.41 -15.41
C ASN A 387 18.91 -17.58 -16.65
N ALA A 388 17.90 -16.73 -16.83
CA ALA A 388 16.99 -16.78 -17.98
C ALA A 388 17.29 -15.67 -19.02
N GLU A 389 18.24 -14.79 -18.73
CA GLU A 389 18.69 -13.69 -19.60
C GLU A 389 20.13 -13.89 -20.15
N ASP A 390 20.77 -15.02 -19.82
CA ASP A 390 21.98 -15.56 -20.45
C ASP A 390 21.63 -16.79 -21.32
#